data_AF-A0A3Q8RSJ0-F1
#
_entry.id   AF-A0A3Q8RSJ0-F1
#
_cell.length_a   1.000
_cell.length_b   1.000
_cell.length_c   1.000
_cell.angle_alpha   90.00
_cell.angle_beta   90.00
_cell.angle_gamma   90.00
#
_symmetry.space_group_name_H-M   'P 1'
#
loop_
_entity.id
_entity.type
_entity.pdbx_description
1 polymer ?
#
loop_
_entity_poly.entity_id
_entity_poly.type
_entity_poly.pdbx_seq_one_letter_code
_entity_poly.pdbx_strand_id
1 'polypeptide(L)'
;MKTKFNIPKTFFGFLTASIFFWLLINLSKEYDTTIVYDVEYTQLPQQKTLIETPIKTLSLKLKSSGYNLLVTSITHKPIKLDLNKVSKKTGTSYYFLSKDLTSEIQEQLKSSIELLKIEEDTIPLKIGTLSSKKVPLKPSLNLSFQLGYDLSKPVTITPDSVLISGDEAHIVKTDFLNLENITLENLSKSTNISTPIIFPENTQLKSSHSKAEISIEVDKFTEGEIEVPVFVKNAPKGINVFPKKVKIIYKVGLQNFNEVTPDLFKVECDYLQSKNKEVNYLTPQIKGLPDMVTLVRVVPNKIDFLIYE
;
A
#
# COMPACT_ATOMS: atom_id res chain seq x y z
N MET A 1 -43.66 57.55 -26.96
CA MET A 1 -43.51 58.27 -25.67
C MET A 1 -42.94 57.31 -24.64
N LYS A 2 -41.72 57.52 -24.13
CA LYS A 2 -41.19 56.81 -22.96
C LYS A 2 -41.07 57.82 -21.83
N THR A 3 -41.99 57.78 -20.87
CA THR A 3 -41.94 58.58 -19.65
C THR A 3 -40.78 58.06 -18.78
N LYS A 4 -39.70 58.84 -18.66
CA LYS A 4 -38.64 58.56 -17.70
C LYS A 4 -39.15 58.90 -16.30
N PHE A 5 -39.50 57.88 -15.52
CA PHE A 5 -39.71 58.02 -14.08
C PHE A 5 -38.38 58.40 -13.41
N ASN A 6 -38.25 59.65 -12.98
CA ASN A 6 -37.13 60.09 -12.15
C ASN A 6 -37.47 59.83 -10.68
N ILE A 7 -37.05 58.67 -10.16
CA ILE A 7 -37.16 58.35 -8.74
C ILE A 7 -36.15 59.21 -7.96
N PRO A 8 -36.55 59.93 -6.89
CA PRO A 8 -35.64 60.74 -6.09
C PRO A 8 -34.54 59.90 -5.44
N LYS A 9 -33.30 60.42 -5.38
CA LYS A 9 -32.19 59.73 -4.68
C LYS A 9 -32.49 59.49 -3.19
N THR A 10 -33.29 60.36 -2.57
CA THR A 10 -33.77 60.22 -1.18
C THR A 10 -34.69 59.03 -0.99
N PHE A 11 -35.50 58.67 -1.98
CA PHE A 11 -36.36 57.47 -1.93
C PHE A 11 -35.54 56.20 -1.75
N PHE A 12 -34.43 56.05 -2.50
CA PHE A 12 -33.52 54.92 -2.33
C PHE A 12 -32.89 54.89 -0.93
N GLY A 13 -32.53 56.04 -0.36
CA GLY A 13 -32.01 56.12 1.02
C GLY A 13 -33.02 55.68 2.08
N PHE A 14 -34.29 56.10 1.96
CA PHE A 14 -35.35 55.65 2.87
C PHE A 14 -35.72 54.18 2.65
N LEU A 15 -35.72 53.71 1.40
CA LEU A 15 -35.99 52.31 1.08
C LEU A 15 -34.91 51.40 1.68
N THR A 16 -33.62 51.74 1.52
CA THR A 16 -32.53 50.96 2.10
C THR A 16 -32.58 50.96 3.63
N ALA A 17 -32.86 52.12 4.25
CA ALA A 17 -33.02 52.20 5.71
C ALA A 17 -34.21 51.35 6.19
N SER A 18 -35.35 51.42 5.50
CA SER A 18 -36.54 50.63 5.82
C SER A 18 -36.28 49.12 5.72
N ILE A 19 -35.64 48.67 4.63
CA ILE A 19 -35.24 47.26 4.46
C ILE A 19 -34.24 46.85 5.54
N PHE A 20 -33.28 47.71 5.89
CA PHE A 20 -32.29 47.44 6.91
C PHE A 20 -32.93 47.28 8.30
N PHE A 21 -33.81 48.20 8.71
CA PHE A 21 -34.53 48.07 9.98
C PHE A 21 -35.47 46.87 10.00
N TRP A 22 -36.19 46.61 8.91
CA TRP A 22 -37.03 45.42 8.78
C TRP A 22 -36.23 44.12 8.90
N LEU A 23 -35.04 44.08 8.29
CA LEU A 23 -34.11 42.96 8.42
C LEU A 23 -33.67 42.79 9.88
N LEU A 24 -33.23 43.86 10.53
CA LEU A 24 -32.76 43.84 11.93
C LEU A 24 -33.85 43.37 12.89
N ILE A 25 -35.09 43.84 12.72
CA ILE A 25 -36.25 43.42 13.50
C ILE A 25 -36.59 41.95 13.28
N ASN A 26 -36.46 41.43 12.06
CA ASN A 26 -36.69 40.00 11.84
C ASN A 26 -35.54 39.16 12.39
N LEU A 27 -34.29 39.58 12.25
CA LEU A 27 -33.13 38.87 12.79
C LEU A 27 -33.06 38.85 14.32
N SER A 28 -33.71 39.78 15.02
CA SER A 28 -33.74 39.81 16.48
C SER A 28 -34.74 38.83 17.10
N LYS A 29 -35.71 38.33 16.33
CA LYS A 29 -36.69 37.34 16.79
C LYS A 29 -36.04 35.97 16.95
N GLU A 30 -36.62 35.13 17.80
CA GLU A 30 -36.23 33.73 17.97
C GLU A 30 -36.83 32.84 16.88
N TYR A 31 -36.04 31.87 16.43
CA TYR A 31 -36.44 30.83 15.49
C TYR A 31 -35.85 29.50 15.92
N ASP A 32 -36.43 28.40 15.45
CA ASP A 32 -35.82 27.09 15.46
C ASP A 32 -35.41 26.67 14.04
N THR A 33 -34.22 26.10 13.89
CA THR A 33 -33.75 25.58 12.60
C THR A 33 -32.77 24.43 12.81
N THR A 34 -32.59 23.60 11.79
CA THR A 34 -31.62 22.52 11.80
C THR A 34 -30.35 22.97 11.09
N ILE A 35 -29.21 22.91 11.78
CA ILE A 35 -27.88 23.22 11.24
C ILE A 35 -27.04 21.94 11.26
N VAL A 36 -26.35 21.68 10.16
CA VAL A 36 -25.43 20.55 10.03
C VAL A 36 -24.06 20.98 10.51
N TYR A 37 -23.51 20.25 11.48
CA TYR A 37 -22.17 20.47 12.03
C TYR A 37 -21.24 19.35 11.61
N ASP A 38 -19.97 19.68 11.35
CA ASP A 38 -18.90 18.68 11.26
C ASP A 38 -18.65 18.04 12.64
N VAL A 39 -18.20 16.78 12.63
CA VAL A 39 -17.92 15.99 13.84
C VAL A 39 -16.44 15.66 13.92
N GLU A 40 -15.86 15.94 15.08
CA GLU A 40 -14.49 15.58 15.44
C GLU A 40 -14.51 14.58 16.60
N TYR A 41 -13.87 13.42 16.44
CA TYR A 41 -13.81 12.41 17.50
C TYR A 41 -12.54 12.58 18.31
N THR A 42 -12.67 12.79 19.62
CA THR A 42 -11.56 13.08 20.52
C THR A 42 -11.29 11.93 21.50
N GLN A 43 -10.08 11.91 22.05
CA GLN A 43 -9.67 11.02 23.15
C GLN A 43 -9.87 9.52 22.86
N LEU A 44 -9.52 9.07 21.64
CA LEU A 44 -9.43 7.63 21.35
C LEU A 44 -8.37 6.98 22.27
N PRO A 45 -8.72 5.93 23.02
CA PRO A 45 -7.75 5.23 23.87
C PRO A 45 -6.56 4.71 23.05
N GLN A 46 -5.34 4.78 23.59
CA GLN A 46 -4.11 4.46 22.86
C GLN A 46 -4.08 3.04 22.25
N GLN A 47 -4.76 2.07 22.90
CA GLN A 47 -4.83 0.68 22.44
C GLN A 47 -5.99 0.42 21.46
N LYS A 48 -6.68 1.46 20.99
CA LYS A 48 -7.85 1.33 20.12
C LYS A 48 -7.66 2.08 18.80
N THR A 49 -8.36 1.64 17.77
CA THR A 49 -8.39 2.28 16.45
C THR A 49 -9.79 2.30 15.88
N LEU A 50 -10.11 3.30 15.06
CA LEU A 50 -11.33 3.31 14.26
C LEU A 50 -11.16 2.36 13.06
N ILE A 51 -12.05 1.39 12.92
CA ILE A 51 -12.00 0.40 11.83
C ILE A 51 -12.59 1.00 10.54
N GLU A 52 -13.64 1.80 10.69
CA GLU A 52 -14.35 2.44 9.59
C GLU A 52 -14.40 3.95 9.82
N THR A 53 -14.54 4.69 8.73
CA THR A 53 -14.71 6.15 8.79
C THR A 53 -16.04 6.44 9.49
N PRO A 54 -16.03 7.07 10.68
CA PRO A 54 -17.26 7.38 11.38
C PRO A 54 -18.04 8.49 10.66
N ILE A 55 -19.29 8.74 11.08
CA ILE A 55 -20.08 9.83 10.49
C ILE A 55 -19.33 11.16 10.65
N LYS A 56 -19.31 11.96 9.59
CA LYS A 56 -18.55 13.22 9.55
C LYS A 56 -19.38 14.43 9.94
N THR A 57 -20.70 14.30 9.94
CA THR A 57 -21.63 15.40 10.16
C THR A 57 -22.75 14.97 11.11
N LEU A 58 -23.29 15.92 11.87
CA LEU A 58 -24.39 15.73 12.80
C LEU A 58 -25.41 16.86 12.62
N SER A 59 -26.69 16.52 12.58
CA SER A 59 -27.77 17.50 12.36
C SER A 59 -28.36 17.93 13.69
N LEU A 60 -28.22 19.21 14.03
CA LEU A 60 -28.67 19.76 15.31
C LEU A 60 -29.84 20.71 15.09
N LYS A 61 -30.96 20.45 15.77
CA LYS A 61 -32.07 21.39 15.86
C LYS A 61 -31.79 22.39 16.98
N LEU A 62 -31.64 23.66 16.59
CA LEU A 62 -31.19 24.74 17.45
C LEU A 62 -32.26 25.83 17.54
N LYS A 63 -32.33 26.50 18.69
CA LYS A 63 -33.18 27.66 18.93
C LYS A 63 -32.34 28.85 19.36
N SER A 64 -32.51 29.98 18.68
CA SER A 64 -31.79 31.23 18.97
C SER A 64 -32.39 32.39 18.17
N SER A 65 -31.90 33.62 18.38
CA SER A 65 -32.17 34.74 17.48
C SER A 65 -31.76 34.43 16.03
N GLY A 66 -32.50 34.98 15.07
CA GLY A 66 -32.25 34.80 13.64
C GLY A 66 -30.83 35.23 13.22
N TYR A 67 -30.29 36.31 13.80
CA TYR A 67 -28.91 36.74 13.57
C TYR A 67 -27.90 35.65 13.97
N ASN A 68 -28.05 35.09 15.17
CA ASN A 68 -27.13 34.07 15.69
C ASN A 68 -27.21 32.78 14.87
N LEU A 69 -28.41 32.35 14.47
CA LEU A 69 -28.58 31.19 13.62
C LEU A 69 -27.92 31.40 12.26
N LEU A 70 -28.12 32.56 11.63
CA LEU A 70 -27.51 32.90 10.34
C LEU A 70 -25.98 32.89 10.43
N VAL A 71 -25.40 33.54 11.44
CA VAL A 71 -23.94 33.55 11.64
C VAL A 71 -23.42 32.13 11.87
N THR A 72 -24.14 31.31 12.64
CA THR A 72 -23.73 29.94 12.97
C THR A 72 -23.81 29.00 11.77
N SER A 73 -24.80 29.18 10.89
CA SER A 73 -24.89 28.43 9.63
C SER A 73 -23.71 28.68 8.69
N ILE A 74 -23.05 29.84 8.80
CA ILE A 74 -21.90 30.21 7.97
C ILE A 74 -20.58 29.88 8.69
N THR A 75 -20.53 30.06 10.00
CA THR A 75 -19.31 29.90 10.80
C THR A 75 -19.61 29.22 12.12
N HIS A 76 -19.20 27.96 12.21
CA HIS A 76 -19.26 27.15 13.42
C HIS A 76 -17.98 26.30 13.54
N LYS A 77 -17.72 25.82 14.76
CA LYS A 77 -16.68 24.83 15.03
C LYS A 77 -17.27 23.43 14.94
N PRO A 78 -16.46 22.40 14.61
CA PRO A 78 -16.93 21.02 14.68
C PRO A 78 -17.35 20.65 16.09
N ILE A 79 -18.34 19.77 16.21
CA ILE A 79 -18.77 19.17 17.46
C ILE A 79 -17.80 18.05 17.82
N LYS A 80 -17.25 18.13 19.03
CA LYS A 80 -16.33 17.14 19.58
C LYS A 80 -17.09 16.05 20.31
N LEU A 81 -16.83 14.80 19.97
CA LEU A 81 -17.37 13.63 20.65
C LEU A 81 -16.24 12.85 21.33
N ASP A 82 -16.30 12.75 22.67
CA ASP A 82 -15.33 12.02 23.48
C ASP A 82 -15.55 10.50 23.37
N LEU A 83 -14.61 9.81 22.72
CA LEU A 83 -14.63 8.36 22.53
C LEU A 83 -14.47 7.56 23.81
N ASN A 84 -14.13 8.17 24.96
CA ASN A 84 -14.17 7.47 26.25
C ASN A 84 -15.59 7.23 26.76
N LYS A 85 -16.57 8.04 26.32
CA LYS A 85 -17.98 7.95 26.74
C LYS A 85 -18.83 7.05 25.84
N VAL A 86 -18.20 6.42 24.84
CA VAL A 86 -18.89 5.57 23.89
C VAL A 86 -19.37 4.27 24.54
N SER A 87 -20.60 3.85 24.25
CA SER A 87 -21.16 2.60 24.74
C SER A 87 -20.78 1.44 23.83
N LYS A 88 -20.42 0.29 24.42
CA LYS A 88 -20.12 -0.94 23.68
C LYS A 88 -21.40 -1.75 23.46
N LYS A 89 -21.68 -2.13 22.21
CA LYS A 89 -22.81 -3.02 21.88
C LYS A 89 -22.37 -4.48 21.85
N THR A 90 -21.52 -4.86 20.90
CA THR A 90 -21.02 -6.23 20.72
C THR A 90 -19.74 -6.21 19.88
N GLY A 91 -18.74 -7.01 20.24
CA GLY A 91 -17.48 -7.10 19.49
C GLY A 91 -16.82 -5.72 19.32
N THR A 92 -16.62 -5.30 18.07
CA THR A 92 -16.06 -4.00 17.67
C THR A 92 -17.12 -2.92 17.46
N SER A 93 -18.41 -3.21 17.71
CA SER A 93 -19.51 -2.26 17.54
C SER A 93 -19.73 -1.43 18.80
N TYR A 94 -19.65 -0.12 18.63
CA TYR A 94 -19.84 0.90 19.65
C TYR A 94 -20.87 1.93 19.17
N TYR A 95 -21.39 2.75 20.07
CA TYR A 95 -22.33 3.81 19.72
C TYR A 95 -22.37 4.92 20.77
N PHE A 96 -22.78 6.11 20.33
CA PHE A 96 -23.30 7.14 21.23
C PHE A 96 -24.83 7.18 21.15
N LEU A 97 -25.48 7.38 22.30
CA LEU A 97 -26.89 7.75 22.35
C LEU A 97 -27.00 9.26 22.42
N SER A 98 -27.79 9.85 21.54
CA SER A 98 -27.87 11.30 21.43
C SER A 98 -28.43 11.97 22.70
N LYS A 99 -29.31 11.27 23.43
CA LYS A 99 -29.77 11.71 24.76
C LYS A 99 -28.63 11.93 25.76
N ASP A 100 -27.57 11.14 25.67
CA ASP A 100 -26.44 11.20 26.60
C ASP A 100 -25.42 12.27 26.18
N LEU A 101 -25.50 12.75 24.93
CA LEU A 101 -24.63 13.79 24.36
C LEU A 101 -25.21 15.21 24.50
N THR A 102 -26.48 15.36 24.88
CA THR A 102 -27.19 16.65 24.77
C THR A 102 -26.53 17.73 25.63
N SER A 103 -26.15 17.44 26.88
CA SER A 103 -25.48 18.43 27.74
C SER A 103 -24.09 18.79 27.22
N GLU A 104 -23.30 17.81 26.79
CA GLU A 104 -21.95 18.01 26.27
C GLU A 104 -21.92 18.79 24.95
N ILE A 105 -22.91 18.57 24.06
CA ILE A 105 -23.04 19.36 22.83
C ILE A 105 -23.51 20.77 23.17
N GLN A 106 -24.46 20.94 24.11
CA GLN A 106 -24.91 22.26 24.55
C GLN A 106 -23.77 23.13 25.11
N GLU A 107 -22.83 22.54 25.85
CA GLU A 107 -21.64 23.24 26.37
C GLU A 107 -20.67 23.71 25.26
N GLN A 108 -20.67 23.05 24.10
CA GLN A 108 -19.83 23.41 22.96
C GLN A 108 -20.45 24.51 22.08
N LEU A 109 -21.76 24.72 22.19
CA LEU A 109 -22.48 25.78 21.50
C LEU A 109 -22.25 27.14 22.18
N LYS A 110 -22.50 28.22 21.44
CA LYS A 110 -22.50 29.57 22.03
C LYS A 110 -23.62 29.66 23.06
N SER A 111 -23.40 30.38 24.16
CA SER A 111 -24.37 30.55 25.24
C SER A 111 -25.73 31.13 24.80
N SER A 112 -25.76 31.83 23.66
CA SER A 112 -26.98 32.38 23.06
C SER A 112 -27.77 31.38 22.20
N ILE A 113 -27.33 30.13 22.12
CA ILE A 113 -27.92 29.07 21.29
C ILE A 113 -28.36 27.92 22.19
N GLU A 114 -29.63 27.57 22.09
CA GLU A 114 -30.23 26.43 22.78
C GLU A 114 -30.29 25.22 21.83
N LEU A 115 -29.79 24.07 22.28
CA LEU A 115 -29.92 22.79 21.60
C LEU A 115 -31.28 22.18 21.94
N LEU A 116 -32.16 22.07 20.95
CA LEU A 116 -33.47 21.43 21.14
C LEU A 116 -33.39 19.91 20.95
N LYS A 117 -32.68 19.48 19.91
CA LYS A 117 -32.61 18.06 19.53
C LYS A 117 -31.39 17.78 18.67
N ILE A 118 -30.84 16.59 18.82
CA ILE A 118 -29.93 15.97 17.86
C ILE A 118 -30.81 15.08 16.98
N GLU A 119 -30.81 15.28 15.66
CA GLU A 119 -31.78 14.61 14.79
C GLU A 119 -31.55 13.09 14.71
N GLU A 120 -30.29 12.67 14.76
CA GLU A 120 -29.90 11.27 14.82
C GLU A 120 -30.14 10.72 16.24
N ASP A 121 -30.83 9.59 16.39
CA ASP A 121 -31.07 8.97 17.70
C ASP A 121 -29.82 8.27 18.27
N THR A 122 -28.98 7.75 17.38
CA THR A 122 -27.80 6.95 17.72
C THR A 122 -26.70 7.17 16.69
N ILE A 123 -25.47 7.32 17.16
CA ILE A 123 -24.29 7.50 16.32
C ILE A 123 -23.45 6.21 16.37
N PRO A 124 -23.51 5.35 15.34
CA PRO A 124 -22.78 4.08 15.34
C PRO A 124 -21.28 4.27 15.06
N LEU A 125 -20.45 3.47 15.72
CA LEU A 125 -19.00 3.47 15.60
C LEU A 125 -18.45 2.05 15.54
N LYS A 126 -17.38 1.84 14.79
CA LYS A 126 -16.60 0.61 14.82
C LYS A 126 -15.20 0.88 15.36
N ILE A 127 -14.92 0.35 16.55
CA ILE A 127 -13.66 0.53 17.26
C ILE A 127 -13.02 -0.84 17.49
N GLY A 128 -11.80 -0.99 17.01
CA GLY A 128 -10.98 -2.18 17.11
C GLY A 128 -9.80 -2.01 18.04
N THR A 129 -8.97 -3.04 18.13
CA THR A 129 -7.71 -3.03 18.87
C THR A 129 -6.62 -2.52 17.95
N LEU A 130 -5.86 -1.51 18.39
CA LEU A 130 -4.70 -1.03 17.66
C LEU A 130 -3.55 -2.04 17.80
N SER A 131 -3.07 -2.54 16.67
CA SER A 131 -1.90 -3.43 16.61
C SER A 131 -0.94 -2.94 15.54
N SER A 132 0.32 -3.37 15.62
CA SER A 132 1.37 -3.06 14.65
C SER A 132 2.21 -4.28 14.32
N LYS A 133 2.61 -4.40 13.05
CA LYS A 133 3.38 -5.52 12.51
C LYS A 133 4.36 -4.99 11.47
N LYS A 134 5.59 -5.52 11.44
CA LYS A 134 6.54 -5.26 10.36
C LYS A 134 6.29 -6.27 9.24
N VAL A 135 6.03 -5.81 8.02
CA VAL A 135 5.71 -6.66 6.87
C VAL A 135 6.66 -6.36 5.70
N PRO A 136 7.11 -7.38 4.96
CA PRO A 136 7.93 -7.20 3.76
C PRO A 136 7.12 -6.56 2.62
N LEU A 137 7.84 -5.84 1.75
CA LEU A 137 7.31 -5.31 0.50
C LEU A 137 7.57 -6.28 -0.65
N LYS A 138 6.53 -6.54 -1.46
CA LYS A 138 6.61 -7.41 -2.62
C LYS A 138 6.49 -6.58 -3.90
N PRO A 139 7.51 -6.60 -4.78
CA PRO A 139 7.47 -5.88 -6.03
C PRO A 139 6.67 -6.68 -7.06
N SER A 140 6.01 -6.00 -7.98
CA SER A 140 5.35 -6.61 -9.12
C SER A 140 5.92 -5.99 -10.40
N LEU A 141 6.89 -6.69 -10.99
CA LEU A 141 7.73 -6.17 -12.07
C LEU A 141 7.61 -7.03 -13.32
N ASN A 142 7.43 -6.38 -14.45
CA ASN A 142 7.58 -6.98 -15.78
C ASN A 142 8.70 -6.23 -16.53
N LEU A 143 9.85 -6.87 -16.69
CA LEU A 143 11.06 -6.25 -17.24
C LEU A 143 11.44 -6.90 -18.57
N SER A 144 11.68 -6.07 -19.59
CA SER A 144 12.35 -6.50 -20.81
C SER A 144 13.61 -5.67 -21.06
N PHE A 145 14.63 -6.30 -21.63
CA PHE A 145 15.96 -5.72 -21.80
C PHE A 145 16.31 -5.59 -23.29
N GLN A 146 17.13 -4.60 -23.61
CA GLN A 146 17.73 -4.49 -24.93
C GLN A 146 18.66 -5.69 -25.18
N LEU A 147 18.80 -6.12 -26.44
CA LEU A 147 19.74 -7.18 -26.80
C LEU A 147 21.15 -6.88 -26.26
N GLY A 148 21.73 -7.86 -25.56
CA GLY A 148 23.04 -7.74 -24.91
C GLY A 148 23.02 -7.09 -23.51
N TYR A 149 21.84 -6.75 -22.96
CA TYR A 149 21.68 -6.24 -21.59
C TYR A 149 20.80 -7.15 -20.72
N ASP A 150 21.12 -7.23 -19.43
CA ASP A 150 20.31 -7.94 -18.43
C ASP A 150 20.59 -7.37 -17.03
N LEU A 151 19.88 -7.87 -16.03
CA LEU A 151 20.14 -7.62 -14.63
C LEU A 151 21.60 -8.00 -14.29
N SER A 152 22.35 -7.03 -13.78
CA SER A 152 23.69 -7.27 -13.22
C SER A 152 23.62 -7.74 -11.77
N LYS A 153 22.56 -7.39 -11.05
CA LYS A 153 22.26 -7.82 -9.67
C LYS A 153 20.76 -8.08 -9.50
N PRO A 154 20.37 -8.86 -8.48
CA PRO A 154 18.97 -8.97 -8.09
C PRO A 154 18.37 -7.59 -7.83
N VAL A 155 17.10 -7.41 -8.23
CA VAL A 155 16.37 -6.17 -7.95
C VAL A 155 16.25 -5.98 -6.44
N THR A 156 16.55 -4.76 -5.98
CA THR A 156 16.48 -4.42 -4.55
C THR A 156 15.37 -3.41 -4.29
N ILE A 157 14.83 -3.42 -3.08
CA ILE A 157 13.73 -2.55 -2.64
C ILE A 157 14.14 -1.86 -1.36
N THR A 158 13.99 -0.54 -1.31
CA THR A 158 14.31 0.27 -0.13
C THR A 158 13.10 1.10 0.29
N PRO A 159 12.59 0.91 1.53
CA PRO A 159 12.93 -0.16 2.46
C PRO A 159 12.44 -1.53 1.96
N ASP A 160 13.03 -2.63 2.43
CA ASP A 160 12.60 -4.01 2.11
C ASP A 160 11.30 -4.40 2.85
N SER A 161 10.94 -3.63 3.86
CA SER A 161 9.87 -3.91 4.80
C SER A 161 9.41 -2.63 5.49
N VAL A 162 8.13 -2.59 5.88
CA VAL A 162 7.49 -1.43 6.49
C VAL A 162 6.74 -1.81 7.75
N LEU A 163 6.64 -0.87 8.69
CA LEU A 163 5.83 -1.03 9.88
C LEU A 163 4.40 -0.58 9.54
N ILE A 164 3.46 -1.51 9.63
CA ILE A 164 2.02 -1.23 9.48
C ILE A 164 1.34 -1.18 10.84
N SER A 165 0.32 -0.35 10.96
CA SER A 165 -0.49 -0.16 12.16
C SER A 165 -1.97 0.01 11.79
N GLY A 166 -2.86 -0.51 12.63
CA GLY A 166 -4.29 -0.46 12.41
C GLY A 166 -5.02 -1.53 13.21
N ASP A 167 -6.20 -1.92 12.75
CA ASP A 167 -7.00 -2.92 13.46
C ASP A 167 -6.36 -4.30 13.42
N GLU A 168 -6.29 -4.94 14.57
CA GLU A 168 -5.64 -6.23 14.77
C GLU A 168 -6.13 -7.31 13.80
N ALA A 169 -7.44 -7.35 13.50
CA ALA A 169 -8.00 -8.37 12.61
C ALA A 169 -7.50 -8.23 11.16
N HIS A 170 -7.10 -7.03 10.74
CA HIS A 170 -6.48 -6.77 9.44
C HIS A 170 -4.96 -6.95 9.49
N ILE A 171 -4.31 -6.51 10.56
CA ILE A 171 -2.86 -6.66 10.76
C ILE A 171 -2.44 -8.13 10.74
N VAL A 172 -3.16 -9.00 11.45
CA VAL A 172 -2.83 -10.44 11.54
C VAL A 172 -2.89 -11.11 10.17
N LYS A 173 -3.85 -10.72 9.32
CA LYS A 173 -4.06 -11.26 7.97
C LYS A 173 -3.09 -10.72 6.92
N THR A 174 -2.31 -9.69 7.25
CA THR A 174 -1.44 -9.01 6.29
C THR A 174 -0.03 -9.56 6.44
N ASP A 175 0.40 -10.39 5.49
CA ASP A 175 1.74 -11.00 5.50
C ASP A 175 2.76 -10.23 4.67
N PHE A 176 2.31 -9.51 3.65
CA PHE A 176 3.14 -8.62 2.82
C PHE A 176 2.27 -7.49 2.26
N LEU A 177 2.90 -6.41 1.82
CA LEU A 177 2.26 -5.37 1.02
C LEU A 177 2.84 -5.36 -0.38
N ASN A 178 1.97 -5.20 -1.38
CA ASN A 178 2.40 -5.10 -2.77
C ASN A 178 2.80 -3.67 -3.12
N LEU A 179 3.76 -3.54 -4.01
CA LEU A 179 4.02 -2.29 -4.72
C LEU A 179 3.17 -2.23 -5.99
N GLU A 180 2.99 -1.03 -6.53
CA GLU A 180 2.32 -0.84 -7.80
C GLU A 180 3.01 -1.63 -8.93
N ASN A 181 2.21 -2.17 -9.84
CA ASN A 181 2.70 -2.93 -10.98
C ASN A 181 3.53 -2.02 -11.89
N ILE A 182 4.78 -2.40 -12.15
CA ILE A 182 5.68 -1.64 -13.03
C ILE A 182 6.07 -2.52 -14.21
N THR A 183 5.89 -1.98 -15.41
CA THR A 183 6.39 -2.59 -16.66
C THR A 183 7.43 -1.66 -17.26
N LEU A 184 8.63 -2.20 -17.50
CA LEU A 184 9.72 -1.49 -18.15
C LEU A 184 10.20 -2.30 -19.33
N GLU A 185 10.29 -1.65 -20.49
CA GLU A 185 10.70 -2.31 -21.71
C GLU A 185 12.02 -1.75 -22.24
N ASN A 186 12.77 -2.61 -22.93
CA ASN A 186 14.01 -2.26 -23.62
C ASN A 186 15.05 -1.59 -22.70
N LEU A 187 15.19 -2.09 -21.49
CA LEU A 187 16.16 -1.59 -20.51
C LEU A 187 17.60 -1.83 -20.97
N SER A 188 18.40 -0.77 -20.95
CA SER A 188 19.85 -0.79 -21.24
C SER A 188 20.69 -0.03 -20.21
N LYS A 189 20.04 0.54 -19.18
CA LYS A 189 20.69 1.30 -18.11
C LYS A 189 20.02 1.02 -16.77
N SER A 190 20.82 1.03 -15.71
CA SER A 190 20.32 0.95 -14.34
C SER A 190 19.32 2.07 -14.06
N THR A 191 18.22 1.73 -13.40
CA THR A 191 17.10 2.63 -13.16
C THR A 191 16.59 2.46 -11.73
N ASN A 192 16.29 3.58 -11.08
CA ASN A 192 15.61 3.61 -9.79
C ASN A 192 14.18 4.15 -9.97
N ILE A 193 13.21 3.52 -9.32
CA ILE A 193 11.80 3.88 -9.44
C ILE A 193 11.18 4.00 -8.06
N SER A 194 10.61 5.17 -7.77
CA SER A 194 9.77 5.34 -6.58
C SER A 194 8.33 4.94 -6.89
N THR A 195 7.79 4.00 -6.13
CA THR A 195 6.46 3.42 -6.34
C THR A 195 5.64 3.43 -5.04
N PRO A 196 4.32 3.71 -5.11
CA PRO A 196 3.47 3.67 -3.94
C PRO A 196 3.25 2.24 -3.45
N ILE A 197 3.04 2.12 -2.13
CA ILE A 197 2.67 0.87 -1.48
C ILE A 197 1.14 0.73 -1.58
N ILE A 198 0.68 -0.42 -2.06
CA ILE A 198 -0.74 -0.74 -2.20
C ILE A 198 -1.27 -1.32 -0.88
N PHE A 199 -2.31 -0.69 -0.35
CA PHE A 199 -3.03 -1.18 0.82
C PHE A 199 -4.27 -1.99 0.41
N PRO A 200 -4.66 -3.02 1.17
CA PRO A 200 -5.90 -3.73 0.94
C PRO A 200 -7.11 -2.78 1.03
N GLU A 201 -8.06 -2.94 0.11
CA GLU A 201 -9.29 -2.15 0.10
C GLU A 201 -10.08 -2.30 1.40
N ASN A 202 -10.79 -1.23 1.79
CA ASN A 202 -11.61 -1.18 3.01
C ASN A 202 -10.81 -1.42 4.31
N THR A 203 -9.50 -1.14 4.29
CA THR A 203 -8.68 -1.16 5.51
C THR A 203 -8.20 0.25 5.87
N GLN A 204 -8.25 0.59 7.15
CA GLN A 204 -7.70 1.84 7.69
C GLN A 204 -6.24 1.65 8.16
N LEU A 205 -5.47 0.83 7.43
CA LEU A 205 -4.07 0.58 7.75
C LEU A 205 -3.22 1.82 7.47
N LYS A 206 -2.31 2.12 8.40
CA LYS A 206 -1.28 3.15 8.26
C LYS A 206 0.09 2.49 8.20
N SER A 207 0.97 3.01 7.37
CA SER A 207 2.35 2.53 7.24
C SER A 207 3.33 3.62 7.63
N SER A 208 4.52 3.22 8.09
CA SER A 208 5.66 4.12 8.30
C SER A 208 6.13 4.79 7.01
N HIS A 209 5.88 4.17 5.85
CA HIS A 209 6.22 4.69 4.52
C HIS A 209 5.02 4.56 3.58
N SER A 210 4.82 5.55 2.71
CA SER A 210 3.79 5.52 1.67
C SER A 210 4.32 5.05 0.30
N LYS A 211 5.64 5.05 0.13
CA LYS A 211 6.34 4.67 -1.09
C LYS A 211 7.59 3.87 -0.76
N ALA A 212 8.07 3.10 -1.74
CA ALA A 212 9.36 2.44 -1.72
C ALA A 212 10.11 2.72 -3.02
N GLU A 213 11.44 2.59 -2.98
CA GLU A 213 12.31 2.71 -4.15
C GLU A 213 12.72 1.31 -4.62
N ILE A 214 12.53 1.04 -5.90
CA ILE A 214 12.99 -0.18 -6.57
C ILE A 214 14.25 0.19 -7.37
N SER A 215 15.35 -0.50 -7.06
CA SER A 215 16.63 -0.33 -7.76
C SER A 215 16.88 -1.51 -8.68
N ILE A 216 16.95 -1.22 -9.97
CA ILE A 216 17.18 -2.17 -11.05
C ILE A 216 18.56 -1.88 -11.63
N GLU A 217 19.53 -2.75 -11.38
CA GLU A 217 20.87 -2.62 -11.95
C GLU A 217 20.97 -3.42 -13.26
N VAL A 218 21.34 -2.74 -14.35
CA VAL A 218 21.42 -3.32 -15.70
C VAL A 218 22.81 -3.09 -16.25
N ASP A 219 23.41 -4.15 -16.80
CA ASP A 219 24.70 -4.07 -17.47
C ASP A 219 24.72 -4.94 -18.73
N LYS A 220 25.76 -4.75 -19.55
CA LYS A 220 26.02 -5.60 -20.70
C LYS A 220 26.39 -7.00 -20.22
N PHE A 221 25.71 -7.99 -20.79
CA PHE A 221 26.08 -9.38 -20.62
C PHE A 221 26.69 -9.93 -21.90
N THR A 222 27.47 -10.98 -21.74
CA THR A 222 27.87 -11.84 -22.86
C THR A 222 27.59 -13.29 -22.50
N GLU A 223 27.43 -14.10 -23.52
CA GLU A 223 27.43 -15.55 -23.37
C GLU A 223 28.87 -16.06 -23.50
N GLY A 224 29.25 -16.95 -22.60
CA GLY A 224 30.50 -17.68 -22.64
C GLY A 224 30.26 -19.17 -22.79
N GLU A 225 31.22 -19.85 -23.39
CA GLU A 225 31.24 -21.30 -23.48
C GLU A 225 32.55 -21.82 -22.88
N ILE A 226 32.45 -22.79 -21.97
CA ILE A 226 33.62 -23.37 -21.33
C ILE A 226 33.48 -24.89 -21.22
N GLU A 227 34.56 -25.62 -21.50
CA GLU A 227 34.55 -27.08 -21.39
C GLU A 227 35.03 -27.53 -20.01
N VAL A 228 34.22 -28.33 -19.35
CA VAL A 228 34.46 -28.79 -17.97
C VAL A 228 34.40 -30.31 -17.92
N PRO A 229 35.35 -30.98 -17.24
CA PRO A 229 35.32 -32.44 -17.09
C PRO A 229 34.11 -32.90 -16.29
N VAL A 230 33.56 -34.06 -16.66
CA VAL A 230 32.44 -34.67 -15.94
C VAL A 230 32.96 -35.72 -14.96
N PHE A 231 32.48 -35.63 -13.72
CA PHE A 231 32.76 -36.63 -12.69
C PHE A 231 31.54 -37.53 -12.47
N VAL A 232 31.74 -38.84 -12.39
CA VAL A 232 30.67 -39.79 -12.10
C VAL A 232 30.79 -40.25 -10.65
N LYS A 233 29.74 -40.04 -9.85
CA LYS A 233 29.62 -40.60 -8.50
C LYS A 233 28.84 -41.91 -8.52
N ASN A 234 29.10 -42.75 -7.51
CA ASN A 234 28.47 -44.06 -7.34
C ASN A 234 28.67 -45.02 -8.52
N ALA A 235 29.74 -44.82 -9.29
CA ALA A 235 30.03 -45.66 -10.46
C ALA A 235 30.67 -47.00 -10.05
N PRO A 236 30.42 -48.08 -10.82
CA PRO A 236 31.20 -49.32 -10.71
C PRO A 236 32.67 -49.09 -11.13
N LYS A 237 33.54 -50.02 -10.76
CA LYS A 237 34.91 -50.04 -11.31
C LYS A 237 34.84 -50.18 -12.84
N GLY A 238 35.73 -49.49 -13.56
CA GLY A 238 35.82 -49.61 -15.02
C GLY A 238 34.81 -48.78 -15.83
N ILE A 239 34.12 -47.79 -15.24
CA ILE A 239 33.26 -46.90 -16.01
C ILE A 239 34.09 -45.94 -16.90
N ASN A 240 33.65 -45.74 -18.14
CA ASN A 240 34.17 -44.71 -19.03
C ASN A 240 33.00 -43.92 -19.61
N VAL A 241 33.11 -42.59 -19.67
CA VAL A 241 32.05 -41.70 -20.16
C VAL A 241 32.45 -41.02 -21.46
N PHE A 242 31.46 -40.81 -22.32
CA PHE A 242 31.64 -40.08 -23.57
C PHE A 242 30.51 -39.06 -23.77
N PRO A 243 30.83 -37.76 -23.96
CA PRO A 243 32.16 -37.16 -23.87
C PRO A 243 32.71 -37.07 -22.44
N LYS A 244 34.04 -36.98 -22.29
CA LYS A 244 34.72 -36.77 -20.98
C LYS A 244 34.58 -35.35 -20.45
N LYS A 245 34.25 -34.41 -21.33
CA LYS A 245 33.98 -33.00 -21.01
C LYS A 245 32.63 -32.61 -21.57
N VAL A 246 31.95 -31.71 -20.88
CA VAL A 246 30.72 -31.08 -21.36
C VAL A 246 30.97 -29.59 -21.53
N LYS A 247 30.26 -28.99 -22.48
CA LYS A 247 30.25 -27.55 -22.67
C LYS A 247 29.23 -26.94 -21.72
N ILE A 248 29.67 -25.95 -20.94
CA ILE A 248 28.82 -25.11 -20.11
C ILE A 248 28.66 -23.80 -20.86
N ILE A 249 27.42 -23.51 -21.27
CA ILE A 249 27.03 -22.21 -21.82
C ILE A 249 26.51 -21.39 -20.66
N TYR A 250 27.15 -20.25 -20.38
CA TYR A 250 26.82 -19.40 -19.25
C TYR A 250 26.62 -17.95 -19.65
N LYS A 251 25.83 -17.23 -18.85
CA LYS A 251 25.66 -15.79 -18.96
C LYS A 251 26.42 -15.08 -17.84
N VAL A 252 27.24 -14.11 -18.21
CA VAL A 252 28.07 -13.33 -17.28
C VAL A 252 28.08 -11.86 -17.69
N GLY A 253 28.24 -10.96 -16.71
CA GLY A 253 28.51 -9.55 -16.98
C GLY A 253 29.82 -9.37 -17.73
N LEU A 254 29.88 -8.43 -18.68
CA LEU A 254 31.05 -8.27 -19.56
C LEU A 254 32.36 -8.05 -18.79
N GLN A 255 32.31 -7.37 -17.64
CA GLN A 255 33.49 -7.12 -16.79
C GLN A 255 34.07 -8.39 -16.17
N ASN A 256 33.21 -9.37 -15.84
CA ASN A 256 33.61 -10.59 -15.14
C ASN A 256 33.89 -11.75 -16.12
N PHE A 257 33.77 -11.52 -17.43
CA PHE A 257 33.93 -12.59 -18.43
C PHE A 257 35.27 -13.29 -18.35
N ASN A 258 36.35 -12.52 -18.13
CA ASN A 258 37.71 -13.05 -18.04
C ASN A 258 38.01 -13.75 -16.70
N GLU A 259 37.13 -13.62 -15.71
CA GLU A 259 37.27 -14.25 -14.39
C GLU A 259 36.63 -15.66 -14.35
N VAL A 260 35.85 -16.01 -15.38
CA VAL A 260 35.18 -17.31 -15.43
C VAL A 260 36.14 -18.39 -15.95
N THR A 261 36.62 -19.23 -15.05
CA THR A 261 37.55 -20.34 -15.35
C THR A 261 36.89 -21.72 -15.17
N PRO A 262 37.42 -22.79 -15.79
CA PRO A 262 36.76 -24.12 -15.78
C PRO A 262 36.64 -24.73 -14.38
N ASP A 263 37.58 -24.41 -13.49
CA ASP A 263 37.67 -24.89 -12.10
C ASP A 263 36.55 -24.36 -11.20
N LEU A 264 35.89 -23.27 -11.60
CA LEU A 264 34.73 -22.72 -10.89
C LEU A 264 33.47 -23.58 -11.05
N PHE A 265 33.45 -24.48 -12.03
CA PHE A 265 32.31 -25.34 -12.30
C PHE A 265 32.63 -26.78 -11.93
N LYS A 266 31.74 -27.40 -11.17
CA LYS A 266 31.80 -28.82 -10.89
C LYS A 266 30.62 -29.52 -11.55
N VAL A 267 30.88 -30.34 -12.56
CA VAL A 267 29.83 -31.14 -13.21
C VAL A 267 29.91 -32.58 -12.71
N GLU A 268 28.81 -33.04 -12.13
CA GLU A 268 28.67 -34.40 -11.60
C GLU A 268 27.50 -35.14 -12.25
N CYS A 269 27.70 -36.42 -12.51
CA CYS A 269 26.70 -37.39 -12.92
C CYS A 269 26.50 -38.43 -11.80
N ASP A 270 25.26 -38.78 -11.49
CA ASP A 270 24.96 -39.88 -10.56
C ASP A 270 24.63 -41.16 -11.32
N TYR A 271 25.49 -42.17 -11.20
CA TYR A 271 25.24 -43.47 -11.85
C TYR A 271 23.96 -44.15 -11.34
N LEU A 272 23.62 -43.97 -10.06
CA LEU A 272 22.40 -44.60 -9.50
C LEU A 272 21.12 -44.07 -10.13
N GLN A 273 21.10 -42.82 -10.59
CA GLN A 273 19.92 -42.26 -11.28
C GLN A 273 19.67 -42.97 -12.62
N SER A 274 20.75 -43.37 -13.29
CA SER A 274 20.70 -44.10 -14.55
C SER A 274 20.25 -45.55 -14.33
N LYS A 275 20.86 -46.23 -13.34
CA LYS A 275 20.50 -47.59 -12.94
C LYS A 275 19.04 -47.73 -12.49
N ASN A 276 18.56 -46.83 -11.63
CA ASN A 276 17.20 -46.88 -11.09
C ASN A 276 16.12 -46.59 -12.14
N LYS A 277 16.47 -45.87 -13.20
CA LYS A 277 15.55 -45.50 -14.30
C LYS A 277 15.70 -46.41 -15.52
N GLU A 278 16.59 -47.40 -15.47
CA GLU A 278 16.90 -48.31 -16.58
C GLU A 278 17.22 -47.58 -17.89
N VAL A 279 18.01 -46.50 -17.81
CA VAL A 279 18.45 -45.73 -18.97
C VAL A 279 19.95 -45.92 -19.23
N ASN A 280 20.38 -45.84 -20.48
CA ASN A 280 21.79 -46.04 -20.89
C ASN A 280 22.58 -44.73 -21.03
N TYR A 281 22.18 -43.68 -20.32
CA TYR A 281 22.86 -42.38 -20.31
C TYR A 281 22.95 -41.81 -18.90
N LEU A 282 23.90 -40.91 -18.68
CA LEU A 282 24.02 -40.09 -17.48
C LEU A 282 23.55 -38.66 -17.76
N THR A 283 22.94 -38.01 -16.78
CA THR A 283 22.55 -36.60 -16.88
C THR A 283 23.51 -35.74 -16.05
N PRO A 284 24.33 -34.90 -16.70
CA PRO A 284 25.25 -34.01 -16.00
C PRO A 284 24.49 -32.94 -15.21
N GLN A 285 24.91 -32.72 -13.97
CA GLN A 285 24.37 -31.70 -13.07
C GLN A 285 25.49 -30.84 -12.51
N ILE A 286 25.27 -29.54 -12.44
CA ILE A 286 26.23 -28.60 -11.87
C ILE A 286 26.09 -28.60 -10.34
N LYS A 287 27.21 -28.72 -9.63
CA LYS A 287 27.31 -28.68 -8.17
C LYS A 287 27.97 -27.38 -7.74
N GLY A 288 27.14 -26.39 -7.44
CA GLY A 288 27.57 -25.04 -7.10
C GLY A 288 27.71 -24.16 -8.34
N LEU A 289 27.13 -22.97 -8.27
CA LEU A 289 27.25 -21.93 -9.29
C LEU A 289 27.98 -20.75 -8.68
N PRO A 290 29.00 -20.19 -9.35
CA PRO A 290 29.58 -18.92 -8.93
C PRO A 290 28.53 -17.81 -8.96
N ASP A 291 28.60 -16.89 -8.00
CA ASP A 291 27.62 -15.79 -7.88
C ASP A 291 27.59 -14.87 -9.12
N MET A 292 28.67 -14.84 -9.91
CA MET A 292 28.76 -14.02 -11.12
C MET A 292 28.10 -14.62 -12.37
N VAL A 293 27.54 -15.83 -12.32
CA VAL A 293 26.85 -16.48 -13.45
C VAL A 293 25.41 -16.86 -13.10
N THR A 294 24.45 -16.49 -13.96
CA THR A 294 23.01 -16.62 -13.67
C THR A 294 22.29 -17.65 -14.52
N LEU A 295 22.54 -17.69 -15.83
CA LEU A 295 21.94 -18.66 -16.74
C LEU A 295 23.00 -19.67 -17.14
N VAL A 296 22.81 -20.95 -16.81
CA VAL A 296 23.76 -22.00 -17.16
C VAL A 296 23.07 -23.20 -17.83
N ARG A 297 23.58 -23.59 -18.98
CA ARG A 297 23.14 -24.76 -19.75
C ARG A 297 24.31 -25.70 -19.98
N VAL A 298 24.09 -26.99 -19.70
CA VAL A 298 25.06 -28.05 -19.99
C VAL A 298 24.74 -28.72 -21.31
N VAL A 299 25.72 -28.80 -22.19
CA VAL A 299 25.62 -29.41 -23.53
C VAL A 299 26.76 -30.42 -23.73
N PRO A 300 26.47 -31.70 -24.03
CA PRO A 300 25.14 -32.30 -24.10
C PRO A 300 24.50 -32.48 -22.70
N ASN A 301 23.17 -32.49 -22.65
CA ASN A 301 22.40 -32.73 -21.42
C ASN A 301 22.26 -34.22 -21.06
N LYS A 302 22.82 -35.10 -21.89
CA LYS A 302 22.96 -36.54 -21.69
C LYS A 302 24.33 -36.96 -22.20
N ILE A 303 25.01 -37.82 -21.46
CA ILE A 303 26.29 -38.41 -21.86
C ILE A 303 26.20 -39.92 -21.81
N ASP A 304 26.86 -40.59 -22.74
CA ASP A 304 26.91 -42.04 -22.80
C ASP A 304 27.97 -42.57 -21.84
N PHE A 305 27.81 -43.82 -21.40
CA PHE A 305 28.80 -44.50 -20.58
C PHE A 305 28.96 -45.96 -20.99
N LEU A 306 30.16 -46.49 -20.78
CA LEU A 306 30.51 -47.90 -20.96
C LEU A 306 31.09 -48.42 -19.65
N ILE A 307 30.83 -49.68 -19.33
CA ILE A 307 31.39 -50.36 -18.17
C ILE A 307 32.26 -51.50 -18.70
N TYR A 308 33.55 -51.49 -18.36
CA TYR A 308 34.45 -52.60 -18.60
C TYR A 308 34.56 -53.45 -17.32
N GLU A 309 34.61 -54.77 -17.47
CA GLU A 309 34.90 -55.70 -16.36
C GLU A 309 36.38 -55.67 -15.95
#